data_AF-T0GAG0-F1
#
_entry.id   AF-T0GAG0-F1
#
_cell.length_a   1.000
_cell.length_b   1.000
_cell.length_c   1.000
_cell.angle_alpha   90.00
_cell.angle_beta   90.00
_cell.angle_gamma   90.00
#
_symmetry.space_group_name_H-M   'P 1'
#
loop_
_entity.id
_entity.type
_entity.pdbx_description
1 polymer ?
#
loop_
_entity_poly.entity_id
_entity_poly.type
_entity_poly.pdbx_seq_one_letter_code
_entity_poly.pdbx_strand_id
1 'polypeptide(L)'
;MPHIPVSIGLERRMALGKGGRNANAVLIVGGFGPTALTSDIETEGYTQMGVVGLHSRDMFIDGKLSVLSPVGKTPIHIGGSLSGGAQPDLNRLDIGPELQWRFPLPNANARLAVEWRERIAGGTFPPSGLAVTLAADF
;
A
#
# COMPACT_ATOMS: atom_id res chain seq x y z
N MET A 1 -22.11 4.87 -11.80
CA MET A 1 -20.89 4.04 -11.67
C MET A 1 -20.12 4.58 -10.47
N PRO A 2 -19.62 3.76 -9.53
CA PRO A 2 -18.79 4.27 -8.44
C PRO A 2 -17.55 4.94 -9.02
N HIS A 3 -17.25 6.16 -8.56
CA HIS A 3 -16.04 6.88 -8.96
C HIS A 3 -14.88 6.36 -8.11
N ILE A 4 -13.83 5.85 -8.77
CA ILE A 4 -12.58 5.48 -8.10
C ILE A 4 -11.68 6.72 -8.13
N PRO A 5 -11.28 7.28 -6.98
CA PRO A 5 -10.30 8.36 -6.92
C PRO A 5 -9.00 7.97 -7.62
N VAL A 6 -8.50 8.85 -8.48
CA VAL A 6 -7.21 8.67 -9.18
C VAL A 6 -6.38 9.94 -9.00
N SER A 7 -5.12 9.75 -8.64
CA SER A 7 -4.12 10.79 -8.46
C SER A 7 -2.94 10.56 -9.39
N ILE A 8 -2.39 11.65 -9.94
CA ILE A 8 -1.18 11.62 -10.75
C ILE A 8 -0.10 12.38 -10.01
N GLY A 9 1.09 11.77 -9.88
CA GLY A 9 2.20 12.30 -9.11
C GLY A 9 3.49 12.41 -9.92
N LEU A 10 4.28 13.43 -9.58
CA LEU A 10 5.69 13.55 -9.94
C LEU A 10 6.51 13.47 -8.66
N GLU A 11 7.42 12.50 -8.58
CA GLU A 11 8.20 12.21 -7.37
C GLU A 11 9.71 12.38 -7.64
N ARG A 12 10.44 12.93 -6.66
CA ARG A 12 11.91 12.91 -6.63
C ARG A 12 12.38 11.94 -5.57
N ARG A 13 12.99 10.83 -5.98
CA ARG A 13 13.65 9.85 -5.11
C ARG A 13 15.09 10.26 -4.85
N MET A 14 15.43 10.40 -3.58
CA MET A 14 16.80 10.71 -3.13
C MET A 14 17.37 9.50 -2.40
N ALA A 15 18.53 9.03 -2.84
CA ALA A 15 19.22 7.91 -2.22
C ALA A 15 19.88 8.36 -0.92
N LEU A 16 19.58 7.67 0.19
CA LEU A 16 20.14 7.95 1.52
C LEU A 16 21.29 7.01 1.90
N GLY A 17 21.62 6.01 1.07
CA GLY A 17 22.62 4.99 1.38
C GLY A 17 23.28 4.38 0.14
N LYS A 18 24.26 3.49 0.38
CA LYS A 18 24.96 2.77 -0.68
C LYS A 18 24.00 1.82 -1.39
N GLY A 19 23.96 1.86 -2.73
CA GLY A 19 23.10 1.02 -3.57
C GLY A 19 21.80 1.69 -4.03
N GLY A 20 21.43 2.84 -3.46
CA GLY A 20 20.34 3.67 -3.99
C GLY A 20 20.80 4.56 -5.14
N ARG A 21 19.86 5.00 -5.98
CA ARG A 21 20.10 6.02 -7.00
C ARG A 21 19.08 7.15 -6.90
N ASN A 22 19.50 8.36 -7.24
CA ASN A 22 18.57 9.46 -7.40
C ASN A 22 17.76 9.27 -8.68
N ALA A 23 16.45 9.46 -8.61
CA ALA A 23 15.59 9.31 -9.77
C ALA A 23 14.37 10.23 -9.68
N ASN A 24 13.86 10.64 -10.84
CA ASN A 24 12.51 11.18 -10.94
C ASN A 24 11.56 10.03 -11.25
N ALA A 25 10.34 10.06 -10.74
CA ALA A 25 9.30 9.13 -11.09
C ALA A 25 8.02 9.84 -11.49
N VAL A 26 7.29 9.24 -12.41
CA VAL A 26 5.91 9.61 -12.74
C VAL A 26 5.05 8.42 -12.39
N LEU A 27 3.98 8.64 -11.63
CA LEU A 27 3.10 7.59 -11.17
C LEU A 27 1.63 7.99 -11.24
N ILE A 28 0.79 6.99 -11.42
CA ILE A 28 -0.66 7.08 -11.30
C ILE A 28 -1.05 6.15 -10.15
N VAL A 29 -1.84 6.67 -9.23
CA VAL A 29 -2.34 5.95 -8.06
C VAL A 29 -3.85 5.98 -8.10
N GLY A 30 -4.46 4.83 -7.90
CA GLY A 30 -5.89 4.71 -7.70
C GLY A 30 -6.17 3.86 -6.47
N GLY A 31 -7.30 4.09 -5.83
CA GLY A 31 -7.68 3.31 -4.67
C GLY A 31 -9.13 3.54 -4.26
N PHE A 32 -9.58 2.75 -3.30
CA PHE A 32 -10.91 2.84 -2.73
C PHE A 32 -10.89 2.43 -1.27
N GLY A 33 -11.98 2.75 -0.59
CA GLY A 33 -12.24 2.34 0.76
C GLY A 33 -11.92 3.41 1.81
N PRO A 34 -12.27 3.15 3.09
CA PRO A 34 -12.97 1.94 3.55
C PRO A 34 -14.38 1.81 2.96
N THR A 35 -14.75 0.63 2.48
CA THR A 35 -16.06 0.35 1.88
C THR A 35 -16.65 -0.89 2.53
N ALA A 36 -17.84 -0.74 3.13
CA ALA A 36 -18.55 -1.84 3.76
C ALA A 36 -18.95 -2.91 2.73
N LEU A 37 -18.51 -4.15 2.97
CA LEU A 37 -18.96 -5.35 2.27
C LEU A 37 -20.14 -6.00 3.02
N THR A 38 -20.10 -5.97 4.35
CA THR A 38 -21.19 -6.38 5.25
C THR A 38 -21.26 -5.41 6.45
N SER A 39 -22.12 -5.68 7.44
CA SER A 39 -22.20 -4.88 8.68
C SER A 39 -20.89 -4.81 9.47
N ASP A 40 -20.08 -5.86 9.37
CA ASP A 40 -18.89 -6.06 10.20
C ASP A 40 -17.64 -6.35 9.34
N ILE A 41 -17.73 -6.16 8.02
CA ILE A 41 -16.60 -6.38 7.11
C ILE A 41 -16.51 -5.19 6.17
N GLU A 42 -15.32 -4.61 6.11
CA GLU A 42 -14.93 -3.54 5.21
C GLU A 42 -13.78 -3.98 4.32
N THR A 43 -13.69 -3.34 3.17
CA THR A 43 -12.61 -3.54 2.21
C THR A 43 -12.01 -2.20 1.80
N GLU A 44 -10.71 -2.22 1.56
CA GLU A 44 -9.97 -1.08 1.06
C GLU A 44 -8.82 -1.59 0.19
N GLY A 45 -8.42 -0.79 -0.78
CA GLY A 45 -7.31 -1.17 -1.63
C GLY A 45 -6.77 -0.02 -2.44
N TYR A 46 -5.53 -0.14 -2.84
CA TYR A 46 -4.90 0.77 -3.77
C TYR A 46 -4.05 0.00 -4.78
N THR A 47 -3.80 0.66 -5.89
CA THR A 47 -2.84 0.24 -6.90
C THR A 47 -2.14 1.48 -7.42
N GLN A 48 -0.84 1.35 -7.63
CA GLN A 48 -0.01 2.35 -8.25
C GLN A 48 0.81 1.74 -9.37
N MET A 49 1.05 2.51 -10.40
CA MET A 49 1.97 2.14 -11.47
C MET A 49 2.67 3.38 -12.01
N GLY A 50 3.84 3.19 -12.58
CA GLY A 50 4.61 4.30 -13.08
C GLY A 50 5.96 3.91 -13.67
N VAL A 51 6.77 4.93 -13.88
CA VAL A 51 8.13 4.81 -14.39
C VAL A 51 9.08 5.56 -13.47
N VAL A 52 10.19 4.92 -13.12
CA VAL A 52 11.29 5.50 -12.35
C VAL A 52 12.51 5.69 -13.26
N GLY A 53 13.05 6.91 -13.25
CA GLY A 53 14.25 7.28 -14.00
C GLY A 53 13.94 7.66 -15.45
N LEU A 54 14.35 8.87 -15.84
CA LEU A 54 14.15 9.36 -17.22
C LEU A 54 15.01 8.62 -18.26
N HIS A 55 16.13 8.01 -17.83
CA HIS A 55 17.08 7.31 -18.71
C HIS A 55 16.89 5.78 -18.72
N SER A 56 16.67 5.15 -17.58
CA SER A 56 16.50 3.69 -17.46
C SER A 56 15.06 3.23 -17.66
N ARG A 57 14.07 4.12 -17.44
CA ARG A 57 12.63 3.89 -17.63
C ARG A 57 12.12 2.62 -16.93
N ASP A 58 12.50 2.46 -15.67
CA ASP A 58 12.13 1.28 -14.91
C ASP A 58 10.65 1.36 -14.54
N MET A 59 9.84 0.59 -15.27
CA MET A 59 8.40 0.48 -15.02
C MET A 59 8.17 -0.23 -13.69
N PHE A 60 7.12 0.17 -12.99
CA PHE A 60 6.70 -0.54 -11.78
C PHE A 60 5.18 -0.59 -11.68
N ILE A 61 4.71 -1.61 -10.97
CA ILE A 61 3.34 -1.72 -10.46
C ILE A 61 3.42 -2.19 -9.01
N ASP A 62 2.54 -1.68 -8.17
CA ASP A 62 2.43 -2.05 -6.76
C ASP A 62 0.99 -1.87 -6.30
N GLY A 63 0.56 -2.64 -5.31
CA GLY A 63 -0.77 -2.53 -4.78
C GLY A 63 -0.99 -3.34 -3.53
N LYS A 64 -2.09 -3.03 -2.86
CA LYS A 64 -2.56 -3.72 -1.66
C LYS A 64 -4.08 -3.75 -1.63
N LEU A 65 -4.61 -4.86 -1.15
CA LEU A 65 -6.02 -5.06 -0.82
C LEU A 65 -6.11 -5.55 0.62
N SER A 66 -7.01 -4.99 1.40
CA SER A 66 -7.28 -5.39 2.78
C SER A 66 -8.76 -5.67 2.97
N VAL A 67 -9.05 -6.71 3.77
CA VAL A 67 -10.39 -7.07 4.22
C VAL A 67 -10.34 -7.08 5.74
N LEU A 68 -11.16 -6.23 6.37
CA LEU A 68 -11.03 -5.90 7.79
C LEU A 68 -12.39 -5.93 8.48
N SER A 69 -12.40 -6.31 9.75
CA SER A 69 -13.54 -6.24 10.65
C SER A 69 -13.22 -5.25 11.77
N PRO A 70 -14.13 -4.33 12.13
CA PRO A 70 -13.97 -3.50 13.31
C PRO A 70 -14.03 -4.36 14.58
N VAL A 71 -13.22 -3.99 15.58
CA VAL A 71 -13.23 -4.65 16.89
C VAL A 71 -14.19 -3.89 17.80
N GLY A 72 -15.44 -4.34 17.85
CA GLY A 72 -16.50 -3.71 18.65
C GLY A 72 -16.69 -2.24 18.28
N LYS A 73 -16.73 -1.35 19.28
CA LYS A 73 -16.85 0.12 19.08
C LYS A 73 -15.50 0.84 19.16
N THR A 74 -14.40 0.13 18.88
CA THR A 74 -13.03 0.69 18.98
C THR A 74 -12.55 1.17 17.60
N PRO A 75 -11.54 2.05 17.55
CA PRO A 75 -10.89 2.43 16.29
C PRO A 75 -10.01 1.32 15.68
N ILE A 76 -9.97 0.14 16.30
CA ILE A 76 -9.15 -0.99 15.87
C ILE A 76 -9.92 -1.84 14.88
N HIS A 77 -9.26 -2.19 13.79
CA HIS A 77 -9.75 -3.10 12.77
C HIS A 77 -8.74 -4.24 12.61
N ILE A 78 -9.23 -5.45 12.42
CA ILE A 78 -8.39 -6.64 12.23
C ILE A 78 -8.86 -7.42 11.01
N GLY A 79 -7.94 -8.09 10.34
CA GLY A 79 -8.30 -8.94 9.21
C GLY A 79 -7.07 -9.41 8.47
N GLY A 80 -7.14 -9.41 7.14
CA GLY A 80 -6.06 -9.86 6.28
C GLY A 80 -5.81 -8.92 5.12
N SER A 81 -4.57 -8.94 4.62
CA SER A 81 -4.16 -8.21 3.44
C SER A 81 -3.49 -9.10 2.40
N LEU A 82 -3.61 -8.67 1.16
CA LEU A 82 -2.82 -9.13 0.03
C LEU A 82 -2.09 -7.91 -0.53
N SER A 83 -0.76 -7.98 -0.63
CA SER A 83 0.05 -6.88 -1.17
C SER A 83 1.08 -7.42 -2.13
N GLY A 84 1.49 -6.62 -3.10
CA GLY A 84 2.50 -7.05 -4.04
C GLY A 84 2.89 -5.97 -5.03
N GLY A 85 4.03 -6.18 -5.66
CA GLY A 85 4.55 -5.28 -6.66
C GLY A 85 5.56 -5.96 -7.57
N ALA A 86 5.79 -5.33 -8.71
CA ALA A 86 6.72 -5.79 -9.73
C ALA A 86 7.45 -4.62 -10.41
N GLN A 87 8.70 -4.87 -10.75
CA GLN A 87 9.61 -4.11 -11.60
C GLN A 87 10.34 -5.11 -12.52
N PRO A 88 11.03 -4.65 -13.58
CA PRO A 88 11.94 -5.51 -14.32
C PRO A 88 12.83 -6.33 -13.37
N ASP A 89 12.79 -7.65 -13.52
CA ASP A 89 13.55 -8.65 -12.74
C ASP A 89 13.27 -8.71 -11.22
N LEU A 90 12.28 -7.95 -10.71
CA LEU A 90 11.93 -7.90 -9.30
C LEU A 90 10.43 -8.02 -9.14
N ASN A 91 9.96 -9.03 -8.41
CA ASN A 91 8.55 -9.15 -8.07
C ASN A 91 8.37 -9.79 -6.69
N ARG A 92 7.22 -9.48 -6.10
CA ARG A 92 6.82 -10.01 -4.81
C ARG A 92 5.31 -9.97 -4.65
N LEU A 93 4.75 -11.01 -4.05
CA LEU A 93 3.37 -11.08 -3.57
C LEU A 93 3.37 -11.64 -2.14
N ASP A 94 2.68 -10.94 -1.25
CA ASP A 94 2.55 -11.25 0.16
C ASP A 94 1.09 -11.34 0.58
N ILE A 95 0.80 -12.23 1.51
CA ILE A 95 -0.49 -12.32 2.21
C ILE A 95 -0.24 -12.36 3.72
N GLY A 96 -1.18 -11.86 4.52
CA GLY A 96 -1.12 -12.16 5.95
C GLY A 96 -2.09 -11.35 6.79
N PRO A 97 -2.03 -11.54 8.12
CA PRO A 97 -2.87 -10.80 9.05
C PRO A 97 -2.48 -9.33 9.09
N GLU A 98 -3.50 -8.48 9.25
CA GLU A 98 -3.36 -7.04 9.40
C GLU A 98 -4.17 -6.53 10.60
N LEU A 99 -3.57 -5.62 11.35
CA LEU A 99 -4.23 -4.78 12.35
C LEU A 99 -4.11 -3.33 11.89
N GLN A 100 -5.23 -2.60 11.91
CA GLN A 100 -5.25 -1.16 11.68
C GLN A 100 -5.81 -0.42 12.88
N TRP A 101 -5.13 0.66 13.26
CA TRP A 101 -5.65 1.66 14.18
C TRP A 101 -5.95 2.94 13.41
N ARG A 102 -7.22 3.32 13.32
CA ARG A 102 -7.69 4.51 12.61
C ARG A 102 -7.99 5.64 13.59
N PHE A 103 -7.48 6.84 13.34
CA PHE A 103 -7.66 7.98 14.23
C PHE A 103 -7.78 9.30 13.46
N PRO A 104 -8.64 10.23 13.92
CA PRO A 104 -8.79 11.52 13.27
C PRO A 104 -7.59 12.43 13.56
N LEU A 105 -7.18 13.19 12.54
CA LEU A 105 -6.32 14.37 12.67
C LEU A 105 -7.15 15.62 12.35
N PRO A 106 -6.70 16.84 12.71
CA PRO A 106 -7.49 18.06 12.51
C PRO A 106 -8.00 18.29 11.08
N ASN A 107 -7.24 17.86 10.06
CA ASN A 107 -7.55 18.10 8.65
C ASN A 107 -7.52 16.82 7.79
N ALA A 108 -7.40 15.63 8.39
CA ALA A 108 -7.29 14.37 7.66
C ALA A 108 -7.66 13.19 8.57
N ASN A 109 -7.98 12.04 7.99
CA ASN A 109 -8.01 10.79 8.75
C ASN A 109 -6.66 10.09 8.61
N ALA A 110 -6.12 9.57 9.70
CA ALA A 110 -4.88 8.83 9.68
C ALA A 110 -5.08 7.40 10.17
N ARG A 111 -4.17 6.53 9.74
CA ARG A 111 -4.16 5.13 10.15
C ARG A 111 -2.75 4.61 10.30
N LEU A 112 -2.57 3.83 11.37
CA LEU A 112 -1.39 3.02 11.59
C LEU A 112 -1.78 1.56 11.31
N ALA A 113 -1.14 0.94 10.32
CA ALA A 113 -1.33 -0.45 9.98
C ALA A 113 -0.09 -1.26 10.37
N VAL A 114 -0.30 -2.40 11.01
CA VAL A 114 0.72 -3.41 11.30
C VAL A 114 0.30 -4.69 10.62
N GLU A 115 1.16 -5.22 9.77
CA GLU A 115 0.87 -6.43 9.01
C GLU A 115 2.04 -7.41 9.04
N TRP A 116 1.73 -8.71 9.04
CA TRP A 116 2.69 -9.73 8.70
C TRP A 116 2.61 -10.00 7.20
N ARG A 117 3.71 -9.82 6.49
CA ARG A 117 3.81 -10.12 5.06
C ARG A 117 4.41 -11.49 4.88
N GLU A 118 3.57 -12.50 4.72
CA GLU A 118 4.02 -13.83 4.31
C GLU A 118 4.16 -13.88 2.79
N ARG A 119 5.40 -14.05 2.32
CA ARG A 119 5.67 -14.06 0.88
C ARG A 119 5.21 -15.37 0.26
N ILE A 120 4.30 -15.27 -0.70
CA ILE A 120 3.72 -16.42 -1.41
C ILE A 120 4.18 -16.51 -2.87
N ALA A 121 4.69 -15.42 -3.46
CA ALA A 121 5.31 -15.44 -4.77
C ALA A 121 6.42 -14.39 -4.91
N GLY A 122 7.32 -14.63 -5.86
CA GLY A 122 8.48 -13.77 -6.12
C GLY A 122 9.63 -13.96 -5.13
N GLY A 123 10.72 -13.23 -5.35
CA GLY A 123 12.01 -13.45 -4.67
C GLY A 123 12.67 -12.20 -4.13
N THR A 124 12.05 -11.03 -4.31
CA THR A 124 12.66 -9.75 -3.92
C THR A 124 12.75 -9.64 -2.40
N PHE A 125 13.90 -9.20 -1.90
CA PHE A 125 14.14 -8.91 -0.48
C PHE A 125 13.29 -7.71 -0.01
N PRO A 126 12.93 -7.62 1.28
CA PRO A 126 13.26 -8.56 2.38
C PRO A 126 12.49 -9.89 2.32
N PRO A 127 12.82 -10.92 3.13
CA PRO A 127 11.97 -12.10 3.31
C PRO A 127 10.63 -11.76 4.00
N SER A 128 9.82 -12.78 4.31
CA SER A 128 8.59 -12.63 5.11
C SER A 128 8.87 -11.92 6.44
N GLY A 129 7.97 -11.04 6.87
CA GLY A 129 8.21 -10.26 8.08
C GLY A 129 7.15 -9.21 8.38
N LEU A 130 7.37 -8.50 9.49
CA LEU A 130 6.52 -7.41 9.94
C LEU A 130 6.72 -6.17 9.05
N ALA A 131 5.61 -5.52 8.68
CA ALA A 131 5.60 -4.19 8.11
C ALA A 131 4.70 -3.27 8.93
N VAL A 132 5.10 -2.01 9.05
CA VAL A 132 4.32 -0.96 9.70
C VAL A 132 4.13 0.17 8.70
N THR A 133 2.88 0.57 8.47
CA THR A 133 2.51 1.65 7.55
C THR A 133 1.77 2.74 8.30
N LEU A 134 2.22 3.98 8.16
CA LEU A 134 1.47 5.16 8.59
C LEU A 134 0.95 5.86 7.33
N ALA A 135 -0.36 6.03 7.24
CA ALA A 135 -1.00 6.70 6.11
C ALA A 135 -1.98 7.77 6.63
N ALA A 136 -2.18 8.79 5.81
CA ALA A 136 -3.25 9.77 5.99
C ALA A 136 -4.04 9.85 4.68
N ASP A 137 -5.36 9.77 4.80
CA ASP A 137 -6.28 9.94 3.68
C ASP A 137 -6.32 11.43 3.29
N PHE A 138 -6.62 11.69 2.02
CA PHE A 138 -6.65 13.01 1.39
C PHE A 138 -8.06 13.59 1.29
#